data_AF-A0A7V9ENF2-F1
#
_entry.id   AF-A0A7V9ENF2-F1
#
_cell.length_a   1.000
_cell.length_b   1.000
_cell.length_c   1.000
_cell.angle_alpha   90.00
_cell.angle_beta   90.00
_cell.angle_gamma   90.00
#
_symmetry.space_group_name_H-M   'P 1'
#
loop_
_entity.id
_entity.type
_entity.pdbx_description
1 polymer ?
#
loop_
_entity_poly.entity_id
_entity_poly.type
_entity_poly.pdbx_seq_one_letter_code
_entity_poly.pdbx_strand_id
1 'polypeptide(L)' 'MRILVTGAGGFVGSRLVPELAALGHDIIPTFHTKNTGGPVVDMTDQAAVELLVAAARPERAYHLAAQSS' A
#
# COMPACT_ATOMS: atom_id res chain seq x y z
N MET A 1 -5.48 11.09 -7.83
CA MET A 1 -5.91 9.71 -8.14
C MET A 1 -5.85 8.89 -6.88
N ARG A 2 -6.57 7.76 -6.86
CA ARG A 2 -6.59 6.79 -5.77
C ARG A 2 -5.55 5.72 -5.99
N ILE A 3 -4.55 5.66 -5.11
CA ILE A 3 -3.36 4.83 -5.30
C ILE A 3 -3.17 3.87 -4.13
N LEU A 4 -3.16 2.57 -4.42
CA LEU A 4 -2.78 1.55 -3.46
C LEU A 4 -1.27 1.33 -3.49
N VAL A 5 -0.60 1.41 -2.33
CA VAL A 5 0.84 1.11 -2.22
C VAL A 5 1.04 -0.01 -1.22
N THR A 6 1.45 -1.19 -1.68
CA THR A 6 1.83 -2.29 -0.78
C THR A 6 3.27 -2.14 -0.34
N GLY A 7 3.59 -2.57 0.89
CA GLY A 7 4.94 -2.43 1.41
C GLY A 7 5.32 -0.97 1.68
N ALA A 8 4.36 -0.13 2.07
CA ALA A 8 4.53 1.30 2.26
C ALA A 8 5.58 1.67 3.33
N GLY A 9 5.80 0.79 4.32
CA GLY A 9 6.84 0.97 5.33
C GLY A 9 8.25 0.54 4.90
N GLY A 10 8.41 -0.03 3.71
CA GLY A 10 9.70 -0.51 3.20
C GLY A 10 10.61 0.62 2.70
N PHE A 11 11.80 0.25 2.24
CA PHE A 11 12.80 1.20 1.72
C PHE A 11 12.23 2.10 0.61
N VAL A 12 11.59 1.51 -0.41
CA VAL A 12 11.01 2.30 -1.51
C VAL A 12 9.70 2.97 -1.06
N GLY A 13 8.82 2.22 -0.39
CA GLY A 13 7.49 2.71 0.02
C GLY A 13 7.55 3.97 0.88
N SER A 14 8.50 4.04 1.82
CA SER A 14 8.64 5.16 2.75
C SER A 14 9.03 6.49 2.08
N ARG A 15 9.52 6.46 0.84
CA ARG A 15 9.82 7.65 0.02
C ARG A 15 8.73 7.91 -1.01
N LEU A 16 8.23 6.86 -1.65
CA LEU A 16 7.19 6.97 -2.66
C LEU A 16 5.89 7.56 -2.09
N VAL A 17 5.47 7.12 -0.89
CA VAL A 17 4.20 7.57 -0.30
C VAL A 17 4.17 9.09 -0.06
N PRO A 18 5.17 9.72 0.61
CA PRO A 18 5.22 11.17 0.74
C PRO A 18 5.24 11.91 -0.60
N GLU A 19 5.97 11.41 -1.60
CA GLU A 19 6.03 12.04 -2.93
C GLU A 19 4.68 12.02 -3.64
N LEU A 20 4.02 10.87 -3.68
CA LEU A 20 2.68 10.75 -4.26
C LEU A 20 1.66 11.62 -3.50
N ALA A 21 1.81 11.78 -2.18
CA ALA A 21 0.93 12.62 -1.37
C ALA A 21 1.16 14.10 -1.67
N ALA A 22 2.42 14.52 -1.84
CA ALA A 22 2.78 15.87 -2.26
C ALA A 22 2.25 16.21 -3.66
N LEU A 23 2.05 15.20 -4.53
CA LEU A 23 1.38 15.34 -5.83
C LEU A 23 -0.16 15.38 -5.74
N GLY A 24 -0.74 15.35 -4.53
CA GLY A 24 -2.19 15.47 -4.32
C GLY A 24 -2.97 14.18 -4.60
N HIS A 25 -2.34 13.01 -4.49
CA HIS A 25 -3.03 11.73 -4.64
C HIS A 25 -3.67 11.25 -3.32
N ASP A 26 -4.79 10.51 -3.44
CA ASP A 26 -5.45 9.80 -2.34
C ASP A 26 -4.74 8.44 -2.19
N ILE A 27 -3.91 8.28 -1.17
CA ILE A 27 -3.07 7.09 -1.02
C ILE A 27 -3.65 6.15 0.03
N ILE A 28 -3.68 4.88 -0.32
CA ILE A 28 -3.95 3.77 0.58
C ILE A 28 -2.62 3.02 0.80
N PRO A 29 -1.83 3.38 1.83
CA PRO A 29 -0.60 2.68 2.14
C PRO A 29 -0.90 1.41 2.94
N THR A 30 -0.35 0.26 2.55
CA THR A 30 -0.50 -0.99 3.31
C THR A 30 0.82 -1.50 3.87
N PHE A 31 0.71 -2.20 4.99
CA PHE A 31 1.82 -2.64 5.81
C PHE A 31 1.65 -4.12 6.20
N HIS A 32 2.76 -4.82 6.47
CA HIS A 32 2.69 -6.22 6.89
C HIS A 32 2.47 -6.39 8.40
N THR A 33 3.11 -5.56 9.24
CA THR A 33 3.10 -5.77 10.71
C THR A 33 2.81 -4.52 11.55
N LYS A 34 3.03 -3.31 11.03
CA LYS A 34 2.83 -2.06 11.77
C LYS A 34 1.85 -1.15 11.05
N ASN A 35 0.84 -0.65 11.75
CA ASN A 35 -0.05 0.36 11.21
C ASN A 35 0.51 1.75 11.51
N THR A 36 0.97 2.46 10.49
CA THR A 36 1.40 3.86 10.58
C THR A 36 0.60 4.75 9.64
N GLY A 37 -0.70 4.45 9.47
CA GLY A 37 -1.61 5.25 8.65
C GLY A 37 -2.33 4.49 7.54
N GLY A 38 -2.51 3.17 7.67
CA GLY A 38 -3.24 2.38 6.69
C GLY A 38 -3.38 0.90 7.04
N PRO A 39 -4.06 0.11 6.19
CA PRO A 39 -4.37 -1.29 6.48
C PRO A 39 -3.13 -2.15 6.70
N VAL A 40 -3.19 -3.02 7.71
CA VAL A 40 -2.22 -4.11 7.88
C VAL A 40 -2.77 -5.32 7.14
N VAL A 41 -2.06 -5.78 6.10
CA VAL A 41 -2.50 -6.86 5.22
C VAL A 41 -1.30 -7.72 4.87
N ASP A 42 -1.40 -9.03 5.13
CA ASP A 42 -0.49 -10.02 4.58
C ASP A 42 -0.83 -10.23 3.10
N MET A 43 0.13 -9.98 2.22
CA MET A 43 -0.07 -10.12 0.76
C MET A 43 -0.22 -11.57 0.31
N THR A 44 0.09 -12.54 1.18
CA THR A 44 -0.12 -13.96 0.91
C THR A 44 -1.55 -14.43 1.23
N ASP A 45 -2.32 -13.64 1.99
CA ASP A 45 -3.73 -13.88 2.25
C ASP A 45 -4.57 -13.31 1.09
N GLN A 46 -4.96 -14.18 0.17
CA GLN A 46 -5.75 -13.81 -0.99
C GLN A 46 -7.08 -13.13 -0.64
N ALA A 47 -7.81 -13.63 0.36
CA ALA A 47 -9.10 -13.07 0.74
C ALA A 47 -8.95 -11.66 1.31
N ALA A 48 -7.91 -11.44 2.12
CA ALA A 48 -7.61 -10.11 2.65
C ALA A 48 -7.21 -9.12 1.53
N VAL A 49 -6.43 -9.57 0.53
CA VAL A 49 -6.07 -8.75 -0.64
C VAL A 49 -7.30 -8.40 -1.48
N GLU A 50 -8.19 -9.35 -1.73
CA GLU A 50 -9.43 -9.11 -2.48
C GLU A 50 -10.33 -8.08 -1.78
N LEU A 51 -10.53 -8.22 -0.47
CA LEU A 51 -11.28 -7.26 0.34
C LEU A 51 -10.65 -5.86 0.31
N LEU A 52 -9.33 -5.79 0.45
CA LEU A 52 -8.58 -4.54 0.37
C LEU A 52 -8.80 -3.85 -0.97
N VAL A 53 -8.62 -4.57 -2.09
CA VAL A 53 -8.77 -4.00 -3.44
C VAL A 53 -10.20 -3.55 -3.70
N ALA A 54 -11.20 -4.36 -3.30
CA ALA A 54 -12.60 -4.04 -3.44
C ALA A 54 -13.01 -2.79 -2.64
N ALA A 55 -12.51 -2.65 -1.41
CA ALA A 55 -12.78 -1.49 -0.55
C ALA A 55 -12.01 -0.24 -1.03
N ALA A 56 -10.74 -0.41 -1.38
CA ALA A 56 -9.87 0.69 -1.79
C ALA A 56 -10.26 1.23 -3.17
N ARG A 57 -10.74 0.40 -4.10
CA ARG A 57 -11.02 0.77 -5.50
C ARG A 57 -9.90 1.64 -6.12
N PRO A 58 -8.65 1.16 -6.14
CA PRO A 58 -7.54 1.96 -6.62
C PRO A 58 -7.60 2.15 -8.14
N GLU A 59 -7.23 3.34 -8.61
CA GLU A 59 -6.99 3.60 -10.03
C GLU A 59 -5.60 3.11 -10.46
N ARG A 60 -4.65 3.05 -9.51
CA ARG A 60 -3.28 2.54 -9.71
C ARG A 60 -2.82 1.80 -8.47
N ALA A 61 -1.99 0.77 -8.68
CA ALA A 61 -1.33 0.04 -7.60
C ALA A 61 0.19 0.00 -7.81
N TYR A 62 0.94 0.33 -6.76
CA TYR A 62 2.37 0.07 -6.66
C TYR A 62 2.56 -1.11 -5.70
N HIS A 63 2.90 -2.27 -6.24
CA HIS A 63 3.10 -3.48 -5.45
C HIS A 63 4.58 -3.62 -5.05
N LEU A 64 4.94 -3.08 -3.87
CA LEU A 64 6.33 -3.07 -3.38
C LEU A 64 6.55 -4.05 -2.23
N ALA A 65 5.48 -4.62 -1.68
CA ALA A 65 5.58 -5.67 -0.67
C ALA A 65 6.27 -6.90 -1.26
N ALA A 66 7.45 -7.22 -0.74
CA ALA A 66 8.19 -8.43 -1.08
C ALA A 66 9.07 -8.83 0.12
N GLN A 67 9.40 -10.11 0.20
CA GLN A 67 10.57 -10.54 0.95
C GLN A 67 11.77 -10.34 0.02
N SER A 68 12.55 -9.29 0.28
CA SER A 68 13.77 -8.97 -0.46
C SER A 68 14.98 -9.13 0.45
N SER A 69 15.93 -9.95 0.04
CA SER A 69 17.23 -10.18 0.71
C SER A 69 18.23 -9.06 0.42
#